data_AF-A0A6N7GJJ9-F1
#
_entry.id   AF-A0A6N7GJJ9-F1
#
_cell.length_a   1.000
_cell.length_b   1.000
_cell.length_c   1.000
_cell.angle_alpha   90.00
_cell.angle_beta   90.00
_cell.angle_gamma   90.00
#
_symmetry.space_group_name_H-M   'P 1'
#
loop_
_entity.id
_entity.type
_entity.pdbx_description
1 polymer ?
#
loop_
_entity_poly.entity_id
_entity_poly.type
_entity_poly.pdbx_seq_one_letter_code
_entity_poly.pdbx_strand_id
1 'polypeptide(L)' 'MHQPQRPEWICRGCHLPYPCPTARDRLVVIYGHTPALAQRAADLLFEAAPDLDGVPPADLFNRFIAWTATAAAPS' A
#
# COMPACT_ATOMS: atom_id res chain seq x y z
N MET A 1 0.64 -14.70 7.34
CA MET A 1 0.27 -13.30 7.63
C MET A 1 1.00 -12.40 6.64
N HIS A 2 0.31 -11.47 5.96
CA HIS A 2 0.96 -10.57 4.99
C HIS A 2 1.36 -9.27 5.68
N GLN A 3 2.59 -9.22 6.20
CA GLN A 3 3.16 -8.09 6.94
C GLN A 3 4.41 -7.56 6.23
N PRO A 4 4.77 -6.27 6.40
CA PRO A 4 5.98 -5.72 5.82
C PRO A 4 7.23 -6.28 6.52
N GLN A 5 8.26 -6.55 5.73
CA GLN A 5 9.63 -6.69 6.19
C GLN A 5 10.38 -5.42 5.81
N ARG A 6 10.90 -4.72 6.81
CA ARG A 6 11.76 -3.54 6.63
C ARG A 6 13.24 -3.98 6.64
N PRO A 7 14.12 -3.27 5.92
CA PRO A 7 13.87 -2.06 5.12
C PRO A 7 13.42 -2.34 3.69
N GLU A 8 13.37 -3.58 3.21
CA GLU A 8 13.09 -3.85 1.79
C GLU A 8 11.62 -3.61 1.40
N TRP A 9 10.76 -3.47 2.41
CA TRP A 9 9.30 -3.41 2.28
C TRP A 9 8.74 -4.59 1.47
N ILE A 10 9.32 -5.79 1.61
CA ILE A 10 8.77 -7.00 1.01
C ILE A 10 7.75 -7.65 1.95
N CYS A 11 6.79 -8.37 1.40
CA CYS A 11 5.80 -9.07 2.21
C CYS A 11 6.42 -10.36 2.79
N ARG A 12 6.42 -10.52 4.11
CA ARG A 12 6.90 -11.75 4.79
C ARG A 12 6.15 -13.02 4.38
N GLY A 13 4.92 -12.88 3.89
CA GLY A 13 4.07 -14.02 3.53
C GLY A 13 4.32 -14.56 2.12
N CYS A 14 4.51 -13.65 1.14
CA CYS A 14 4.59 -14.02 -0.28
C CYS A 14 5.80 -13.44 -1.01
N HIS A 15 6.69 -12.71 -0.34
CA HIS A 15 7.90 -12.11 -0.88
C HIS A 15 7.69 -11.10 -2.04
N LEU A 16 6.45 -10.69 -2.29
CA LEU A 16 6.11 -9.59 -3.22
C LEU A 16 6.31 -8.23 -2.53
N PRO A 17 6.44 -7.12 -3.30
CA PRO A 17 6.43 -5.78 -2.74
C PRO A 17 5.21 -5.55 -1.84
N TYR A 18 5.44 -5.13 -0.60
CA TYR A 18 4.39 -4.74 0.33
C TYR A 18 3.94 -3.29 0.05
N PRO A 19 2.64 -2.95 0.11
CA PRO A 19 1.50 -3.85 0.30
C PRO A 19 1.25 -4.73 -0.94
N CYS A 20 1.37 -6.04 -0.76
CA CYS A 20 1.08 -7.04 -1.78
C CYS A 20 -0.45 -7.17 -1.98
N PRO A 21 -0.95 -7.83 -3.05
CA PRO A 21 -2.39 -7.95 -3.32
C PRO A 21 -3.22 -8.38 -2.10
N THR A 22 -2.82 -9.45 -1.41
CA THR A 22 -3.55 -9.93 -0.21
C THR A 22 -3.52 -8.93 0.96
N ALA A 23 -2.46 -8.12 1.09
CA ALA A 23 -2.42 -7.05 2.09
C ALA A 23 -3.36 -5.90 1.71
N ARG A 24 -3.44 -5.55 0.42
CA ARG A 24 -4.38 -4.56 -0.11
C ARG A 24 -5.83 -5.02 0.13
N ASP A 25 -6.16 -6.27 -0.18
CA ASP A 25 -7.49 -6.83 0.07
C ASP A 25 -7.87 -6.76 1.55
N ARG A 26 -6.93 -7.10 2.45
CA ARG A 26 -7.15 -6.96 3.90
C ARG A 26 -7.40 -5.50 4.30
N LEU A 27 -6.65 -4.55 3.77
CA LEU A 27 -6.88 -3.13 4.03
C LEU A 27 -8.26 -2.69 3.53
N VAL A 28 -8.70 -3.14 2.36
CA VAL A 28 -10.05 -2.89 1.84
C VAL A 28 -11.12 -3.50 2.77
N VAL A 29 -10.93 -4.73 3.26
CA VAL A 29 -11.87 -5.34 4.22
C VAL A 29 -11.98 -4.54 5.52
N ILE A 30 -10.87 -3.98 6.02
CA ILE A 30 -10.84 -3.22 7.29
C ILE A 30 -11.46 -1.83 7.15
N TYR A 31 -11.08 -1.10 6.10
CA TYR A 31 -11.42 0.33 5.96
C TYR A 31 -12.57 0.58 4.99
N GLY A 32 -12.95 -0.42 4.19
CA GLY A 32 -13.77 -0.22 2.99
C GLY A 32 -13.07 0.67 1.98
N HIS A 33 -13.74 0.98 0.88
CA HIS A 33 -13.25 2.01 -0.04
C HIS A 33 -13.66 3.41 0.40
N THR A 34 -13.22 3.79 1.60
CA THR A 34 -13.50 5.09 2.22
C THR A 34 -12.23 5.94 2.25
N PRO A 35 -12.31 7.25 2.56
CA PRO A 35 -11.12 8.06 2.77
C PRO A 35 -10.14 7.49 3.82
N ALA A 36 -10.63 6.67 4.76
CA ALA A 36 -9.77 6.01 5.75
C ALA A 36 -8.78 5.01 5.11
N LEU A 37 -9.15 4.37 3.99
CA LEU A 37 -8.24 3.49 3.24
C LEU A 37 -7.09 4.28 2.63
N ALA A 38 -7.41 5.40 1.98
CA ALA A 38 -6.41 6.30 1.39
C ALA A 38 -5.49 6.89 2.46
N GLN A 39 -6.05 7.30 3.60
CA GLN A 39 -5.25 7.78 4.73
C GLN A 39 -4.29 6.70 5.24
N ARG A 40 -4.76 5.47 5.49
CA ARG A 40 -3.87 4.40 5.96
C ARG A 40 -2.80 4.05 4.94
N ALA A 41 -3.12 4.10 3.65
CA ALA A 41 -2.16 3.87 2.58
C ALA A 41 -1.11 4.99 2.50
N ALA A 42 -1.49 6.24 2.75
CA ALA A 42 -0.56 7.37 2.87
C ALA A 42 0.37 7.21 4.07
N ASP A 43 -0.14 6.79 5.23
CA ASP A 43 0.69 6.51 6.40
C ASP A 43 1.76 5.44 6.07
N LEU A 44 1.36 4.37 5.37
CA LEU A 44 2.31 3.33 4.91
C LEU A 44 3.36 3.88 3.95
N LEU A 45 3.00 4.81 3.05
CA LEU A 45 3.97 5.47 2.18
C LEU A 45 4.97 6.28 3.01
N PHE A 46 4.51 7.07 3.98
CA PHE A 46 5.37 7.87 4.85
C PHE A 46 6.29 7.01 5.72
N GLU A 47 5.78 5.88 6.22
CA GLU A 47 6.59 4.88 6.93
C GLU A 47 7.67 4.27 6.01
N ALA A 48 7.37 4.08 4.72
CA ALA A 48 8.26 3.41 3.76
C ALA A 48 9.29 4.29 3.09
N ALA A 49 8.95 5.57 2.86
CA ALA A 49 9.78 6.49 2.09
C ALA A 49 11.23 6.59 2.60
N PRO A 50 11.52 6.63 3.93
CA PRO A 50 12.90 6.67 4.42
C PRO A 50 13.70 5.38 4.14
N ASP A 51 13.04 4.23 4.09
CA ASP A 51 13.71 2.94 3.83
C ASP A 51 13.92 2.68 2.33
N LEU A 52 13.03 3.24 1.49
CA LEU A 52 13.03 3.11 0.04
C LEU A 52 13.65 4.33 -0.64
N ASP A 53 14.66 4.92 -0.01
CA ASP A 53 15.39 6.06 -0.57
C ASP A 53 15.96 5.71 -1.96
N GLY A 54 15.81 6.62 -2.91
CA GLY A 54 16.15 6.41 -4.32
C GLY A 54 15.07 5.73 -5.19
N VAL A 55 13.96 5.25 -4.62
CA VAL A 55 12.80 4.83 -5.43
C VAL A 55 12.07 6.07 -5.96
N PRO A 56 11.75 6.15 -7.28
CA PRO A 56 11.04 7.29 -7.84
C PRO A 56 9.70 7.56 -7.14
N PRO A 57 9.33 8.84 -6.88
CA PRO A 57 8.07 9.17 -6.22
C PRO A 57 6.83 8.61 -6.92
N ALA A 58 6.85 8.55 -8.26
CA ALA A 58 5.76 7.96 -9.04
C ALA A 58 5.57 6.45 -8.74
N ASP A 59 6.66 5.73 -8.52
CA ASP A 59 6.63 4.30 -8.20
C ASP A 59 6.11 4.07 -6.77
N LEU A 60 6.50 4.93 -5.82
CA LEU A 60 5.93 4.93 -4.47
C LEU A 60 4.43 5.24 -4.50
N PHE A 61 4.00 6.23 -5.27
CA PHE A 61 2.59 6.55 -5.44
C PHE A 61 1.80 5.36 -6.03
N ASN A 62 2.29 4.76 -7.11
CA ASN A 62 1.63 3.60 -7.74
C ASN A 62 1.56 2.39 -6.80
N ARG A 63 2.62 2.17 -6.01
CA ARG A 63 2.71 1.06 -5.08
C ARG A 63 1.79 1.21 -3.87
N PHE A 64 1.74 2.39 -3.27
CA PHE A 64 1.04 2.62 -2.01
C PHE A 64 -0.35 3.24 -2.20
N ILE A 65 -0.53 4.20 -3.11
CA ILE A 65 -1.74 5.04 -3.18
C ILE A 65 -2.69 4.67 -4.33
N ALA A 66 -2.18 4.45 -5.54
CA ALA A 66 -3.03 4.44 -6.75
C ALA A 66 -4.21 3.45 -6.72
N TRP A 67 -4.07 2.33 -6.01
CA TRP A 67 -5.11 1.31 -5.89
C TRP A 67 -6.22 1.65 -4.89
N THR A 68 -6.08 2.70 -4.06
CA THR A 68 -7.14 3.11 -3.12
C THR A 68 -8.25 3.92 -3.80
N ALA A 69 -8.00 4.43 -5.01
CA ALA A 69 -8.92 5.28 -5.76
C ALA A 69 -10.08 4.52 -6.45
N THR A 70 -10.12 3.19 -6.38
CA THR A 70 -11.10 2.38 -7.11
C THR A 70 -12.33 2.03 -6.28
N ALA A 71 -13.13 3.04 -5.92
CA ALA A 71 -14.56 2.87 -5.61
C ALA A 71 -15.46 4.00 -6.09
N ALA A 72 -15.04 4.71 -7.14
CA ALA A 72 -15.97 5.48 -7.96
C ALA A 72 -15.42 5.59 -9.38
N ALA A 73 -15.86 4.68 -10.25
CA ALA A 73 -16.15 5.04 -11.63
C ALA A 73 -17.66 4.85 -11.81
N PRO A 74 -18.43 5.87 -12.23
CA PRO A 74 -19.87 5.76 -12.39
C PRO A 74 -20.20 4.84 -13.58
N SER A 75 -21.24 4.03 -13.44
CA SER A 75 -22.01 3.43 -14.53
C SER A 75 -23.47 3.47 -14.13
#